data_AF-A0A159Z921-F1
#
_entry.id   AF-A0A159Z921-F1
#
_cell.length_a   1.000
_cell.length_b   1.000
_cell.length_c   1.000
_cell.angle_alpha   90.00
_cell.angle_beta   90.00
_cell.angle_gamma   90.00
#
_symmetry.space_group_name_H-M   'P 1'
#
loop_
_entity.id
_entity.type
_entity.pdbx_description
1 polymer ?
#
loop_
_entity_poly.entity_id
_entity_poly.type
_entity_poly.pdbx_seq_one_letter_code
_entity_poly.pdbx_strand_id
1 'polypeptide(L)' 'MAIGDILVDVQAVAKHYGDGETRVDALRQVDLQVRAGEVIALLGPSGLARRRF' A
#
# COMPACT_ATOMS: atom_id res chain seq x y z
N MET A 1 -12.27 -21.12 -14.33
CA MET A 1 -11.26 -20.90 -13.27
C MET A 1 -11.80 -19.80 -12.37
N ALA A 2 -12.18 -20.15 -11.14
CA ALA A 2 -12.65 -19.14 -10.19
C ALA A 2 -11.44 -18.30 -9.78
N ILE A 3 -11.49 -17.00 -10.08
CA ILE A 3 -10.54 -16.04 -9.56
C ILE A 3 -10.81 -15.99 -8.06
N GLY A 4 -9.85 -16.36 -7.21
CA GLY A 4 -10.08 -16.54 -5.77
C GLY A 4 -10.74 -15.33 -5.09
N ASP A 5 -11.43 -15.57 -3.98
CA ASP A 5 -12.18 -14.55 -3.23
C ASP A 5 -11.29 -13.34 -2.89
N ILE A 6 -11.85 -12.14 -3.03
CA ILE A 6 -11.19 -10.90 -2.59
C ILE A 6 -11.27 -10.88 -1.05
N LEU A 7 -10.12 -10.84 -0.41
CA LEU A 7 -10.01 -10.79 1.06
C LEU A 7 -9.72 -9.38 1.57
N VAL A 8 -9.02 -8.57 0.77
CA VAL A 8 -8.72 -7.18 1.08
C VAL A 8 -9.17 -6.34 -0.10
N ASP A 9 -9.97 -5.31 0.17
CA ASP A 9 -10.37 -4.30 -0.79
C ASP A 9 -10.25 -2.94 -0.12
N VAL A 10 -9.33 -2.11 -0.61
CA VAL A 10 -9.14 -0.74 -0.13
C VAL A 10 -9.14 0.21 -1.32
N GLN A 11 -9.82 1.33 -1.13
CA GLN A 11 -10.07 2.32 -2.18
C GLN A 11 -9.58 3.69 -1.71
N ALA A 12 -9.02 4.45 -2.66
CA ALA A 12 -8.53 5.81 -2.50
C ALA A 12 -7.59 6.01 -1.29
N VAL A 13 -6.75 5.02 -0.99
CA VAL A 13 -5.82 5.08 0.14
C VAL A 13 -4.79 6.17 -0.12
N ALA A 14 -4.73 7.15 0.78
CA ALA A 14 -3.75 8.22 0.75
C ALA A 14 -2.95 8.24 2.05
N LYS A 15 -1.64 8.47 1.94
CA LYS A 15 -0.75 8.58 3.08
C LYS A 15 0.27 9.66 2.80
N HIS A 16 0.40 10.59 3.73
CA HIS A 16 1.49 11.56 3.74
C HIS A 16 2.28 11.45 5.04
N TYR A 17 3.51 11.95 4.98
CA TYR A 17 4.40 12.12 6.12
C TYR A 17 4.85 13.58 6.17
N GLY A 18 4.98 14.13 7.37
CA GLY A 18 5.31 15.54 7.56
C GLY A 18 4.13 16.47 7.26
N ASP A 19 4.33 17.75 7.55
CA ASP A 19 3.33 18.81 7.44
C ASP A 19 3.93 20.07 6.80
N GLY A 20 3.06 20.94 6.29
CA GLY A 20 3.45 22.19 5.63
C GLY A 20 4.41 21.94 4.46
N GLU A 21 5.53 22.66 4.45
CA GLU A 21 6.56 22.56 3.40
C GLU A 21 7.33 21.23 3.40
N THR A 22 7.27 20.47 4.49
CA THR A 22 7.96 19.16 4.62
C THR A 22 7.07 17.98 4.28
N ARG A 23 5.84 18.24 3.83
CA ARG A 23 4.87 17.21 3.50
C ARG A 23 5.33 16.39 2.29
N VAL A 24 5.36 15.08 2.46
CA VAL A 24 5.63 14.09 1.41
C VAL A 24 4.44 13.14 1.30
N ASP A 25 3.78 13.15 0.13
CA ASP A 25 2.72 12.17 -0.15
C ASP A 25 3.35 10.83 -0.58
N ALA A 26 3.32 9.86 0.34
CA ALA A 26 3.82 8.50 0.11
C ALA A 26 2.83 7.62 -0.66
N LEU A 27 1.53 7.83 -0.47
CA LEU A 27 0.46 7.23 -1.28
C LEU A 27 -0.49 8.32 -1.72
N ARG A 28 -0.80 8.35 -3.02
CA ARG A 28 -1.70 9.32 -3.64
C ARG A 28 -2.90 8.57 -4.22
N GLN A 29 -3.95 8.38 -3.41
CA GLN A 29 -5.22 7.77 -3.81
C GLN A 29 -5.04 6.44 -4.55
N VAL A 30 -4.52 5.44 -3.84
CA VAL A 30 -4.25 4.12 -4.39
C VAL A 30 -5.40 3.17 -4.06
N ASP A 31 -5.85 2.43 -5.06
CA ASP A 31 -6.78 1.31 -4.92
C ASP A 31 -5.98 0.00 -4.89
N LEU A 32 -6.31 -0.90 -3.97
CA LEU A 32 -5.64 -2.20 -3.83
C LEU A 32 -6.66 -3.29 -3.50
N GLN A 33 -6.63 -4.37 -4.26
CA GLN A 33 -7.34 -5.60 -3.98
C GLN A 33 -6.36 -6.75 -3.81
N VAL A 34 -6.58 -7.58 -2.79
CA VAL A 34 -5.79 -8.79 -2.53
C VAL A 34 -6.72 -9.98 -2.42
N ARG A 35 -6.42 -11.03 -3.18
CA ARG A 35 -7.19 -12.27 -3.20
C ARG A 35 -6.58 -13.34 -2.32
N ALA A 36 -7.38 -14.35 -2.01
CA ALA A 36 -6.93 -15.52 -1.27
C ALA A 36 -5.73 -16.18 -1.95
N GLY A 37 -4.62 -16.30 -1.21
CA GLY A 37 -3.37 -16.89 -1.69
C GLY A 37 -2.43 -15.92 -2.42
N GLU A 38 -2.81 -14.65 -2.59
CA GLU A 38 -1.92 -13.64 -3.17
C GLU A 38 -0.99 -13.02 -2.12
N VAL A 39 0.28 -12.87 -2.50
CA VAL A 39 1.30 -12.16 -1.71
C VAL A 39 1.74 -10.94 -2.51
N ILE A 40 1.55 -9.75 -1.93
CA ILE A 40 1.90 -8.48 -2.57
C ILE A 40 3.01 -7.81 -1.77
N ALA A 41 4.06 -7.37 -2.45
CA ALA A 41 5.13 -6.56 -1.89
C ALA A 41 5.00 -5.11 -2.36
N LEU A 42 5.02 -4.17 -1.42
CA LEU A 42 5.07 -2.74 -1.73
C LEU A 42 6.54 -2.32 -1.87
N LEU A 43 6.96 -1.93 -3.08
CA LEU A 43 8.27 -1.32 -3.33
C LEU A 43 8.13 0.20 -3.50
N GLY A 44 8.86 0.95 -2.68
CA GLY A 44 9.05 2.39 -2.84
C GLY A 44 10.50 2.74 -3.19
N PRO A 45 10.78 3.97 -3.69
CA PRO A 45 12.11 4.42 -4.13
C PRO A 45 13.19 4.46 -3.02
N SER A 46 12.85 4.19 -1.76
CA SER A 46 13.81 4.05 -0.67
C SER A 46 13.24 3.15 0.44
N GLY A 47 13.73 1.92 0.53
CA GLY A 47 13.56 1.09 1.72
C GLY A 47 12.56 -0.05 1.57
N LEU A 48 13.11 -1.24 1.29
CA LEU A 48 12.77 -2.43 2.07
C LEU A 48 12.51 -2.00 3.52
N ALA A 49 11.35 -2.36 4.05
CA ALA A 49 10.95 -2.13 5.43
C ALA A 49 11.98 -2.76 6.40
N ARG A 50 13.07 -2.05 6.68
CA ARG A 50 13.89 -2.27 7.88
C ARG A 50 13.28 -1.43 8.99
N ARG A 51 12.18 -1.90 9.59
CA ARG A 51 11.92 -1.64 11.01
C ARG A 51 11.43 -2.92 11.67
N ARG A 52 12.33 -3.45 12.49
CA ARG A 52 12.14 -4.38 13.58
C ARG A 52 10.85 -4.06 14.35
N PHE A 53 9.92 -5.01 14.38
CA PHE A 53 9.33 -5.50 15.62
C PHE A 53 9.37 -7.03 15.55
#